data_AF-A0ABD0P7I5-F1
#
_entry.id   AF-A0ABD0P7I5-F1
#
_cell.length_a   1.000
_cell.length_b   1.000
_cell.length_c   1.000
_cell.angle_alpha   90.00
_cell.angle_beta   90.00
_cell.angle_gamma   90.00
#
_symmetry.space_group_name_H-M   'P 1'
#
loop_
_entity.id
_entity.type
_entity.pdbx_description
1 polymer ?
#
loop_
_entity_poly.entity_id
_entity_poly.type
_entity_poly.pdbx_seq_one_letter_code
_entity_poly.pdbx_strand_id
1 'polypeptide(L)'
;MYKYFGCCDYARDQELMAKYYRIMDNFDYYGYSNCASYVQDLICEECSPYAAHLFDAEDPSTPLRTIPGLCPDYCSQFHSKCRSFLTLLSDDPRLLELEHDQSRLCQYLELDDPDYCYPHLLSNERLTKNLGRTVEDSDGCLQLCLEEVANGLRNPLAMVHANDGTHRFFVAEQVGLVWVYLPDRSKLEKPFLNITKAVLTSPWEGDERGFLGLTFHPDFKYNGKLYVYYSVEVGIDERIRISEFRISSTDMNVVDHSSESVQHFISSCPFRIILEIDEPASNHNGGQLLFADDGYLYIFTGDGGMAGDPFGKFGNAQNKSALLGKVLRIDVDDNERGPLYRIPPDNPFLHEPNARPEVFAYGVRNMWRCSVDRGDPNTKEGKGRIFCGDVGQNKYEEVDIVEKGRNYGWRAKEGFSCYDKKLCANSSL
;
A
#
# COMPACT_ATOMS: atom_id res chain seq x y z
N MET A 1 7.02 -26.02 22.93
CA MET A 1 8.04 -25.46 22.01
C MET A 1 7.62 -24.10 21.46
N TYR A 2 6.36 -23.95 21.01
CA TYR A 2 5.84 -22.73 20.38
C TYR A 2 5.77 -21.47 21.25
N LYS A 3 5.77 -21.58 22.59
CA LYS A 3 5.89 -20.39 23.46
C LYS A 3 7.17 -19.56 23.20
N TYR A 4 8.18 -20.16 22.57
CA TYR A 4 9.44 -19.51 22.20
C TYR A 4 9.69 -19.46 20.68
N PHE A 5 8.80 -20.07 19.88
CA PHE A 5 9.05 -20.30 18.44
C PHE A 5 7.89 -19.85 17.56
N GLY A 6 6.64 -19.87 18.07
CA GLY A 6 5.45 -19.63 17.27
C GLY A 6 4.95 -18.19 17.30
N CYS A 7 4.28 -17.79 16.22
CA CYS A 7 3.74 -16.44 16.02
C CYS A 7 2.25 -16.32 16.38
N CYS A 8 1.61 -17.38 16.88
CA CYS A 8 0.20 -17.33 17.25
C CYS A 8 -0.05 -16.44 18.45
N ASP A 9 -1.12 -15.67 18.37
CA ASP A 9 -1.68 -14.97 19.51
C ASP A 9 -2.42 -15.94 20.45
N TYR A 10 -2.88 -15.41 21.58
CA TYR A 10 -3.61 -16.19 22.57
C TYR A 10 -4.90 -16.81 22.01
N ALA A 11 -5.61 -16.09 21.13
CA ALA A 11 -6.87 -16.58 20.58
C ALA A 11 -6.65 -17.79 19.67
N ARG A 12 -5.67 -17.71 18.76
CA ARG A 12 -5.33 -18.80 17.86
C ARG A 12 -4.77 -20.02 18.61
N ASP A 13 -3.97 -19.80 19.64
CA ASP A 13 -3.48 -20.89 20.52
C ASP A 13 -4.66 -21.64 21.19
N GLN A 14 -5.69 -20.92 21.67
CA GLN A 14 -6.89 -21.56 22.22
C GLN A 14 -7.68 -22.37 21.18
N GLU A 15 -7.78 -21.88 19.93
CA GLU A 15 -8.46 -22.59 18.84
C GLU A 15 -7.75 -23.91 18.50
N LEU A 16 -6.42 -23.87 18.38
CA LEU A 16 -5.60 -25.05 18.13
C LEU A 16 -5.68 -26.04 19.29
N MET A 17 -5.68 -25.55 20.53
CA MET A 17 -5.86 -26.39 21.71
C MET A 17 -7.26 -27.06 21.71
N ALA A 18 -8.31 -26.34 21.31
CA ALA A 18 -9.64 -26.93 21.16
C ALA A 18 -9.71 -27.95 19.99
N LYS A 19 -8.99 -27.71 18.88
CA LYS A 19 -8.84 -28.67 17.77
C LYS A 19 -8.12 -29.94 18.23
N TYR A 20 -7.02 -29.79 18.98
CA TYR A 20 -6.27 -30.89 19.57
C TYR A 20 -7.16 -31.84 20.38
N TYR A 21 -7.89 -31.30 21.36
CA TYR A 21 -8.72 -32.13 22.24
C TYR A 21 -9.85 -32.81 21.48
N ARG A 22 -10.48 -32.13 20.52
CA ARG A 22 -11.49 -32.75 19.64
C ARG A 22 -10.94 -33.94 18.86
N ILE A 23 -9.70 -33.86 18.38
CA ILE A 23 -9.05 -34.99 17.69
C ILE A 23 -8.77 -36.09 18.72
N MET A 24 -8.17 -35.77 19.86
CA MET A 24 -7.81 -36.72 20.91
C MET A 24 -9.00 -37.47 21.54
N ASP A 25 -10.21 -36.89 21.53
CA ASP A 25 -11.42 -37.58 21.99
C ASP A 25 -11.76 -38.85 21.17
N ASN A 26 -11.16 -39.01 19.99
CA ASN A 26 -11.31 -40.20 19.15
C ASN A 26 -10.28 -41.30 19.45
N PHE A 27 -9.36 -41.07 20.39
CA PHE A 27 -8.24 -41.97 20.68
C PHE A 27 -8.53 -42.79 21.93
N ASP A 28 -8.25 -44.09 21.86
CA ASP A 28 -8.15 -44.92 23.05
C ASP A 28 -6.82 -44.67 23.78
N TYR A 29 -6.62 -45.32 24.93
CA TYR A 29 -5.40 -45.15 25.71
C TYR A 29 -4.11 -45.40 24.89
N TYR A 30 -4.13 -46.42 24.04
CA TYR A 30 -2.98 -46.79 23.22
C TYR A 30 -2.73 -45.79 22.08
N GLY A 31 -3.80 -45.35 21.40
CA GLY A 31 -3.73 -44.31 20.39
C GLY A 31 -3.20 -43.00 20.97
N TYR A 32 -3.72 -42.58 22.13
CA TYR A 32 -3.27 -41.38 22.80
C TYR A 32 -1.77 -41.47 23.12
N SER A 33 -1.33 -42.58 23.73
CA SER A 33 0.08 -42.79 24.07
C SER A 33 1.02 -42.78 22.86
N ASN A 34 0.55 -43.15 21.68
CA ASN A 34 1.37 -43.27 20.48
C ASN A 34 1.33 -42.02 19.58
N CYS A 35 0.22 -41.30 19.56
CA CYS A 35 -0.07 -40.30 18.53
C CYS A 35 -0.34 -38.89 19.05
N ALA A 36 -0.57 -38.73 20.35
CA ALA A 36 -0.85 -37.42 20.95
C ALA A 36 0.23 -36.38 20.63
N SER A 37 1.51 -36.77 20.66
CA SER A 37 2.62 -35.86 20.33
C SER A 37 2.64 -35.50 18.84
N TYR A 38 2.44 -36.48 17.94
CA TYR A 38 2.42 -36.20 16.51
C TYR A 38 1.27 -35.27 16.13
N VAL A 39 0.07 -35.50 16.68
CA VAL A 39 -1.08 -34.63 16.41
C VAL A 39 -0.83 -33.23 16.93
N GLN A 40 -0.27 -33.10 18.13
CA GLN A 40 0.09 -31.80 18.69
C GLN A 40 1.11 -31.06 17.82
N ASP A 41 2.17 -31.76 17.39
CA ASP A 41 3.20 -31.19 16.54
C ASP A 41 2.62 -30.68 15.21
N LEU A 42 1.82 -31.51 14.52
CA LEU A 42 1.25 -31.16 13.21
C LEU A 42 0.31 -29.95 13.25
N ILE A 43 -0.58 -29.87 14.25
CA ILE A 43 -1.53 -28.76 14.34
C ILE A 43 -0.85 -27.47 14.81
N CYS A 44 0.23 -27.58 15.60
CA CYS A 44 0.94 -26.40 16.07
C CYS A 44 1.84 -25.78 15.01
N GLU A 45 2.14 -26.48 13.90
CA GLU A 45 2.85 -25.89 12.77
C GLU A 45 2.07 -24.74 12.10
N GLU A 46 0.76 -24.63 12.30
CA GLU A 46 0.00 -23.42 11.92
C GLU A 46 0.52 -22.15 12.61
N CYS A 47 1.18 -22.30 13.76
CA CYS A 47 1.85 -21.23 14.48
C CYS A 47 3.33 -21.10 14.16
N SER A 48 3.90 -21.96 13.31
CA SER A 48 5.30 -21.91 12.94
C SER A 48 5.62 -20.58 12.25
N PRO A 49 6.79 -19.97 12.50
CA PRO A 49 7.22 -18.79 11.76
C PRO A 49 7.45 -19.09 10.28
N TYR A 50 7.50 -20.37 9.91
CA TYR A 50 7.61 -20.88 8.55
C TYR A 50 6.33 -21.55 8.06
N ALA A 51 5.17 -21.25 8.65
CA ALA A 51 3.90 -21.85 8.26
C ALA A 51 3.63 -21.69 6.74
N ALA A 52 4.01 -20.57 6.14
CA ALA A 52 3.84 -20.36 4.70
C ALA A 52 4.58 -21.42 3.86
N HIS A 53 5.85 -21.70 4.15
CA HIS A 53 6.61 -22.77 3.49
C HIS A 53 6.07 -24.17 3.85
N LEU A 54 5.75 -24.40 5.12
CA LEU A 54 5.28 -25.70 5.59
C LEU A 54 3.96 -26.12 4.94
N PHE A 55 3.09 -25.16 4.58
CA PHE A 55 1.80 -25.44 3.98
C PHE A 55 1.74 -25.11 2.48
N ASP A 56 2.87 -24.83 1.82
CA ASP A 56 2.97 -24.38 0.41
C ASP A 56 2.02 -23.21 0.10
N ALA A 57 1.96 -22.23 1.00
CA ALA A 57 1.06 -21.06 0.93
C ALA A 57 1.68 -19.82 0.26
N GLU A 58 2.87 -19.96 -0.34
CA GLU A 58 3.66 -18.83 -0.85
C GLU A 58 3.21 -18.36 -2.24
N ASP A 59 2.54 -19.23 -2.99
CA ASP A 59 2.06 -18.97 -4.34
C ASP A 59 0.54 -19.08 -4.42
N PRO A 60 -0.18 -18.06 -4.91
CA PRO A 60 -1.64 -18.10 -5.05
C PRO A 60 -2.15 -19.17 -6.04
N SER A 61 -1.29 -19.73 -6.89
CA SER A 61 -1.66 -20.79 -7.84
C SER A 61 -1.49 -22.21 -7.28
N THR A 62 -0.81 -22.35 -6.14
CA THR A 62 -0.56 -23.63 -5.48
C THR A 62 -1.64 -23.90 -4.42
N PRO A 63 -2.35 -25.05 -4.48
CA PRO A 63 -3.36 -25.38 -3.48
C PRO A 63 -2.73 -25.51 -2.09
N LEU A 64 -3.29 -24.77 -1.12
CA LEU A 64 -2.86 -24.80 0.27
C LEU A 64 -2.93 -26.22 0.84
N ARG A 65 -1.84 -26.67 1.48
CA ARG A 65 -1.79 -27.97 2.15
C ARG A 65 -2.54 -27.91 3.46
N THR A 66 -3.11 -29.04 3.84
CA THR A 66 -3.84 -29.21 5.11
C THR A 66 -2.99 -29.87 6.19
N ILE A 67 -1.87 -30.49 5.80
CA ILE A 67 -0.84 -31.08 6.67
C ILE A 67 0.49 -30.41 6.33
N PRO A 68 1.29 -30.01 7.33
CA PRO A 68 2.58 -29.39 7.06
C PRO A 68 3.53 -30.36 6.35
N GLY A 69 4.50 -29.81 5.62
CA GLY A 69 5.59 -30.54 5.01
C GLY A 69 6.43 -31.28 6.05
N LEU A 70 6.61 -32.59 5.86
CA LEU A 70 7.30 -33.45 6.82
C LEU A 70 8.61 -33.97 6.25
N CYS A 71 9.63 -34.04 7.11
CA CYS A 71 10.88 -34.71 6.73
C CYS A 71 10.62 -36.21 6.51
N PRO A 72 11.28 -36.85 5.53
CA PRO A 72 10.99 -38.24 5.15
C PRO A 72 11.06 -39.25 6.30
N ASP A 73 12.00 -39.08 7.22
CA ASP A 73 12.18 -39.91 8.41
C ASP A 73 11.07 -39.73 9.45
N TYR A 74 10.63 -38.48 9.67
CA TYR A 74 9.53 -38.17 10.58
C TYR A 74 8.18 -38.62 9.99
N CYS A 75 7.95 -38.38 8.70
CA CYS A 75 6.76 -38.86 8.01
C CYS A 75 6.65 -40.39 8.08
N SER A 76 7.74 -41.10 7.86
CA SER A 76 7.77 -42.57 7.96
C SER A 76 7.38 -43.06 9.36
N GLN A 77 7.87 -42.39 10.40
CA GLN A 77 7.51 -42.71 11.78
C GLN A 77 6.05 -42.39 12.09
N PHE A 78 5.57 -41.22 11.67
CA PHE A 78 4.18 -40.82 11.80
C PHE A 78 3.24 -41.83 11.12
N HIS A 79 3.52 -42.21 9.87
CA HIS A 79 2.73 -43.19 9.14
C HIS A 79 2.66 -44.55 9.86
N SER A 80 3.81 -45.04 10.33
CA SER A 80 3.90 -46.35 11.00
C SER A 80 3.07 -46.43 12.30
N LYS A 81 2.89 -45.30 12.99
CA LYS A 81 2.23 -45.24 14.30
C LYS A 81 0.81 -44.69 14.24
N CYS A 82 0.54 -43.74 13.34
CA CYS A 82 -0.59 -42.82 13.45
C CYS A 82 -1.36 -42.57 12.14
N ARG A 83 -1.03 -43.27 11.04
CA ARG A 83 -1.68 -43.07 9.72
C ARG A 83 -3.21 -43.08 9.76
N SER A 84 -3.81 -43.92 10.60
CA SER A 84 -5.27 -44.07 10.72
C SER A 84 -5.99 -42.80 11.21
N PHE A 85 -5.24 -41.83 11.70
CA PHE A 85 -5.75 -40.56 12.21
C PHE A 85 -5.49 -39.38 11.26
N LEU A 86 -4.89 -39.63 10.10
CA LEU A 86 -4.72 -38.62 9.05
C LEU A 86 -6.08 -38.03 8.63
N THR A 87 -7.13 -38.86 8.63
CA THR A 87 -8.52 -38.50 8.32
C THR A 87 -9.15 -37.53 9.32
N LEU A 88 -8.59 -37.41 10.54
CA LEU A 88 -9.04 -36.46 11.56
C LEU A 88 -8.26 -35.15 11.49
N LEU A 89 -7.14 -35.13 10.78
CA LEU A 89 -6.25 -33.98 10.63
C LEU A 89 -6.52 -33.21 9.34
N SER A 90 -7.01 -33.89 8.30
CA SER A 90 -7.22 -33.32 6.97
C SER A 90 -8.39 -33.96 6.23
N ASP A 91 -9.12 -33.11 5.51
CA ASP A 91 -10.17 -33.50 4.56
C ASP A 91 -9.66 -33.61 3.11
N ASP A 92 -8.34 -33.56 2.88
CA ASP A 92 -7.76 -33.65 1.53
C ASP A 92 -7.93 -35.07 0.96
N PRO A 93 -8.70 -35.24 -0.13
CA PRO A 93 -8.97 -36.56 -0.70
C PRO A 93 -7.70 -37.27 -1.17
N ARG A 94 -6.66 -36.54 -1.59
CA ARG A 94 -5.39 -37.17 -2.03
C ARG A 94 -4.64 -37.79 -0.86
N LEU A 95 -4.64 -37.14 0.30
CA LEU A 95 -4.02 -37.69 1.50
C LEU A 95 -4.72 -38.97 1.97
N LEU A 96 -6.06 -38.99 1.88
CA LEU A 96 -6.86 -40.17 2.19
C LEU A 96 -6.55 -41.36 1.26
N GLU A 97 -6.37 -41.12 -0.03
CA GLU A 97 -5.99 -42.16 -1.00
C GLU A 97 -4.59 -42.75 -0.73
N LEU A 98 -3.69 -41.94 -0.16
CA LEU A 98 -2.30 -42.31 0.11
C LEU A 98 -2.10 -42.93 1.50
N GLU A 99 -3.13 -42.99 2.36
CA GLU A 99 -3.02 -43.40 3.76
C GLU A 99 -2.33 -44.76 3.95
N HIS A 100 -2.50 -45.71 3.02
CA HIS A 100 -1.92 -47.05 3.14
C HIS A 100 -0.55 -47.22 2.45
N ASP A 101 -0.10 -46.24 1.66
CA ASP A 101 1.17 -46.28 0.94
C ASP A 101 2.15 -45.27 1.56
N GLN A 102 3.00 -45.77 2.47
CA GLN A 102 3.96 -44.93 3.19
C GLN A 102 4.85 -44.11 2.25
N SER A 103 5.39 -44.75 1.20
CA SER A 103 6.36 -44.11 0.31
C SER A 103 5.70 -42.97 -0.48
N ARG A 104 4.51 -43.22 -1.02
CA ARG A 104 3.79 -42.18 -1.79
C ARG A 104 3.22 -41.08 -0.89
N LEU A 105 2.76 -41.42 0.31
CA LEU A 105 2.33 -40.41 1.28
C LEU A 105 3.50 -39.51 1.68
N CYS A 106 4.66 -40.07 2.01
CA CYS A 106 5.80 -39.26 2.41
C CYS A 106 6.42 -38.45 1.27
N GLN A 107 6.39 -38.97 0.03
CA GLN A 107 6.74 -38.17 -1.13
C GLN A 107 5.75 -37.01 -1.36
N TYR A 108 4.45 -37.24 -1.12
CA TYR A 108 3.45 -36.18 -1.20
C TYR A 108 3.61 -35.15 -0.07
N LEU A 109 4.01 -35.61 1.11
CA LEU A 109 4.24 -34.75 2.28
C LEU A 109 5.62 -34.07 2.29
N GLU A 110 6.50 -34.36 1.35
CA GLU A 110 7.79 -33.70 1.18
C GLU A 110 7.61 -32.28 0.61
N LEU A 111 8.53 -31.39 0.94
CA LEU A 111 8.62 -30.03 0.39
C LEU A 111 9.72 -29.99 -0.67
N ASP A 112 9.57 -29.10 -1.66
CA ASP A 112 10.61 -28.88 -2.67
C ASP A 112 11.91 -28.33 -2.04
N ASP A 113 11.78 -27.51 -0.98
CA ASP A 113 12.90 -27.09 -0.14
C ASP A 113 12.97 -27.95 1.14
N PRO A 114 13.92 -28.90 1.22
CA PRO A 114 14.02 -29.81 2.36
C PRO A 114 14.48 -29.11 3.64
N ASP A 115 15.02 -27.88 3.59
CA ASP A 115 15.48 -27.18 4.79
C ASP A 115 14.32 -26.79 5.72
N TYR A 116 13.10 -26.70 5.17
CA TYR A 116 11.87 -26.31 5.89
C TYR A 116 11.00 -27.50 6.34
N CYS A 117 11.43 -28.74 6.14
CA CYS A 117 10.63 -29.90 6.53
C CYS A 117 10.56 -30.05 8.07
N TYR A 118 9.40 -30.45 8.62
CA TYR A 118 9.25 -30.69 10.05
C TYR A 118 9.66 -32.12 10.44
N PRO A 119 10.39 -32.33 11.57
CA PRO A 119 10.84 -31.36 12.57
C PRO A 119 12.27 -30.86 12.34
N HIS A 120 12.96 -31.26 11.26
CA HIS A 120 14.37 -30.89 11.08
C HIS A 120 14.55 -29.37 11.03
N LEU A 121 13.55 -28.65 10.51
CA LEU A 121 13.46 -27.19 10.57
C LEU A 121 13.70 -26.66 11.98
N LEU A 122 13.21 -27.32 13.04
CA LEU A 122 13.38 -26.86 14.44
C LEU A 122 14.85 -26.88 14.88
N SER A 123 15.63 -27.79 14.31
CA SER A 123 17.06 -27.95 14.57
C SER A 123 17.95 -27.25 13.55
N ASN A 124 17.36 -26.65 12.51
CA ASN A 124 18.11 -25.97 11.47
C ASN A 124 18.62 -24.63 12.01
N GLU A 125 19.84 -24.59 12.53
CA GLU A 125 20.44 -23.37 13.10
C GLU A 125 20.56 -22.20 12.11
N ARG A 126 20.45 -22.43 10.81
CA ARG A 126 20.43 -21.31 9.84
C ARG A 126 19.07 -20.63 9.82
N LEU A 127 18.00 -21.42 9.84
CA LEU A 127 16.63 -20.92 9.87
C LEU A 127 16.28 -20.44 11.28
N THR A 128 16.50 -21.26 12.30
CA THR A 128 15.92 -21.03 13.63
C THR A 128 16.67 -20.06 14.53
N LYS A 129 17.90 -19.70 14.15
CA LYS A 129 18.73 -18.81 14.97
C LYS A 129 18.18 -17.39 14.93
N ASN A 130 17.90 -16.86 16.12
CA ASN A 130 17.39 -15.50 16.34
C ASN A 130 15.97 -15.23 15.81
N LEU A 131 15.15 -16.26 15.61
CA LEU A 131 13.71 -16.09 15.38
C LEU A 131 13.08 -15.27 16.51
N GLY A 132 12.36 -14.20 16.14
CA GLY A 132 11.72 -13.27 17.09
C GLY A 132 12.70 -12.35 17.85
N ARG A 133 14.00 -12.39 17.55
CA ARG A 133 14.98 -11.44 18.09
C ARG A 133 15.25 -10.36 17.05
N THR A 134 14.51 -9.26 17.15
CA THR A 134 14.86 -7.99 16.51
C THR A 134 16.14 -7.47 17.16
N VAL A 135 17.28 -7.91 16.66
CA VAL A 135 18.58 -7.32 17.02
C VAL A 135 18.87 -6.30 15.93
N GLU A 136 18.93 -5.01 16.31
CA GLU A 136 19.59 -4.00 15.47
C GLU A 136 20.96 -4.56 15.09
N ASP A 137 21.24 -4.67 13.79
CA ASP A 137 22.61 -4.87 13.36
C ASP A 137 23.44 -3.60 13.64
N SER A 138 24.75 -3.66 13.42
CA SER A 138 25.64 -2.51 13.61
C SER A 138 25.28 -1.29 12.75
N ASP A 139 24.35 -1.45 11.79
CA ASP A 139 23.89 -0.44 10.83
C ASP A 139 22.39 -0.08 10.98
N GLY A 140 21.69 -0.61 12.00
CA GLY A 140 20.38 -0.14 12.48
C GLY A 140 19.12 -0.59 11.72
N CYS A 141 19.04 -1.80 11.15
CA CYS A 141 17.82 -2.24 10.43
C CYS A 141 16.82 -3.10 11.27
N LEU A 142 15.52 -2.80 11.18
CA LEU A 142 14.40 -3.39 11.95
C LEU A 142 13.80 -4.64 11.26
N GLN A 143 13.57 -5.74 12.00
CA GLN A 143 12.71 -6.85 11.51
C GLN A 143 11.23 -6.44 11.63
N LEU A 144 10.47 -6.56 10.54
CA LEU A 144 9.06 -6.18 10.44
C LEU A 144 8.20 -7.44 10.39
N CYS A 145 7.06 -7.43 11.09
CA CYS A 145 5.98 -8.42 10.91
C CYS A 145 4.82 -7.77 10.16
N LEU A 146 4.17 -8.51 9.27
CA LEU A 146 3.01 -8.04 8.51
C LEU A 146 1.73 -8.70 9.06
N GLU A 147 0.67 -7.90 9.17
CA GLU A 147 -0.66 -8.35 9.58
C GLU A 147 -1.68 -7.87 8.55
N GLU A 148 -2.53 -8.78 8.07
CA GLU A 148 -3.61 -8.41 7.18
C GLU A 148 -4.70 -7.64 7.94
N VAL A 149 -4.96 -6.40 7.52
CA VAL A 149 -6.00 -5.54 8.13
C VAL A 149 -7.23 -5.36 7.25
N ALA A 150 -7.12 -5.68 5.96
CA ALA A 150 -8.18 -5.54 4.98
C ALA A 150 -7.92 -6.42 3.75
N ASN A 151 -8.96 -7.05 3.21
CA ASN A 151 -8.93 -7.82 1.96
C ASN A 151 -10.16 -7.53 1.09
N GLY A 152 -10.18 -8.11 -0.11
CA GLY A 152 -11.28 -7.94 -1.07
C GLY A 152 -11.40 -6.52 -1.63
N LEU A 153 -10.33 -5.73 -1.55
CA LEU A 153 -10.26 -4.37 -2.06
C LEU A 153 -10.01 -4.35 -3.57
N ARG A 154 -10.49 -3.31 -4.26
CA ARG A 154 -10.35 -3.12 -5.70
C ARG A 154 -9.22 -2.14 -6.02
N ASN A 155 -8.02 -2.65 -6.27
CA ASN A 155 -6.81 -1.85 -6.52
C ASN A 155 -6.65 -0.72 -5.48
N PRO A 156 -6.39 -1.06 -4.20
CA PRO A 156 -6.23 -0.05 -3.16
C PRO A 156 -4.96 0.77 -3.40
N LEU A 157 -5.09 2.10 -3.36
CA LEU A 157 -4.00 3.01 -3.68
C LEU A 157 -3.51 3.81 -2.47
N ALA A 158 -4.37 4.10 -1.50
CA ALA A 158 -4.00 4.85 -0.32
C ALA A 158 -4.67 4.30 0.96
N MET A 159 -3.93 4.34 2.07
CA MET A 159 -4.43 4.17 3.42
C MET A 159 -3.99 5.37 4.25
N VAL A 160 -4.94 6.21 4.67
CA VAL A 160 -4.65 7.46 5.37
C VAL A 160 -5.50 7.60 6.63
N HIS A 161 -5.05 8.40 7.59
CA HIS A 161 -5.84 8.77 8.77
C HIS A 161 -6.23 10.24 8.70
N ALA A 162 -7.36 10.59 9.32
CA ALA A 162 -7.85 11.97 9.34
C ALA A 162 -7.25 12.84 10.47
N ASN A 163 -6.42 12.25 11.34
CA ASN A 163 -5.80 12.94 12.49
C ASN A 163 -6.81 13.65 13.41
N ASP A 164 -8.04 13.14 13.49
CA ASP A 164 -9.16 13.73 14.25
C ASP A 164 -9.30 13.13 15.67
N GLY A 165 -8.42 12.19 16.03
CA GLY A 165 -8.44 11.46 17.31
C GLY A 165 -9.40 10.26 17.33
N THR A 166 -10.10 9.96 16.23
CA THR A 166 -11.01 8.81 16.16
C THR A 166 -10.27 7.49 15.91
N HIS A 167 -9.01 7.55 15.49
CA HIS A 167 -8.19 6.41 15.08
C HIS A 167 -8.79 5.59 13.91
N ARG A 168 -9.76 6.16 13.19
CA ARG A 168 -10.23 5.59 11.92
C ARG A 168 -9.18 5.75 10.84
N PHE A 169 -9.12 4.80 9.94
CA PHE A 169 -8.34 4.90 8.71
C PHE A 169 -9.23 4.73 7.49
N PHE A 170 -8.79 5.31 6.39
CA PHE A 170 -9.55 5.43 5.15
C PHE A 170 -8.75 4.74 4.05
N VAL A 171 -9.35 3.74 3.42
CA VAL A 171 -8.75 2.99 2.33
C VAL A 171 -9.39 3.44 1.02
N ALA A 172 -8.59 4.02 0.14
CA ALA A 172 -9.04 4.48 -1.16
C ALA A 172 -8.75 3.44 -2.25
N GLU A 173 -9.75 3.14 -3.07
CA GLU A 173 -9.70 2.23 -4.20
C GLU A 173 -9.64 3.01 -5.52
N GLN A 174 -8.84 2.54 -6.48
CA GLN A 174 -8.66 3.19 -7.79
C GLN A 174 -9.97 3.50 -8.51
N VAL A 175 -11.01 2.69 -8.27
CA VAL A 175 -12.34 2.86 -8.87
C VAL A 175 -13.14 4.05 -8.34
N GLY A 176 -12.62 4.82 -7.38
CA GLY A 176 -13.30 6.00 -6.84
C GLY A 176 -14.16 5.74 -5.60
N LEU A 177 -13.79 4.72 -4.82
CA LEU A 177 -14.41 4.42 -3.52
C LEU A 177 -13.41 4.69 -2.40
N VAL A 178 -13.89 5.23 -1.29
CA VAL A 178 -13.13 5.32 -0.04
C VAL A 178 -13.91 4.62 1.05
N TRP A 179 -13.28 3.65 1.72
CA TRP A 179 -13.87 2.88 2.81
C TRP A 179 -13.36 3.38 4.16
N VAL A 180 -14.23 3.42 5.17
CA VAL A 180 -13.84 3.70 6.56
C VAL A 180 -13.61 2.39 7.29
N TYR A 181 -12.48 2.30 7.98
CA TYR A 181 -12.21 1.26 8.96
C TYR A 181 -12.09 1.88 10.35
N LEU A 182 -12.73 1.25 11.33
CA LEU A 182 -12.71 1.65 12.73
C LEU A 182 -11.43 1.14 13.42
N PRO A 183 -11.12 1.61 14.64
CA PRO A 183 -9.92 1.18 15.38
C PRO A 183 -9.86 -0.33 15.66
N ASP A 184 -11.01 -0.98 15.71
CA ASP A 184 -11.15 -2.43 15.84
C ASP A 184 -11.02 -3.18 14.49
N ARG A 185 -10.65 -2.46 13.42
CA ARG A 185 -10.47 -2.94 12.04
C ARG A 185 -11.75 -3.36 11.35
N SER A 186 -12.92 -3.11 11.94
CA SER A 186 -14.19 -3.32 11.25
C SER A 186 -14.36 -2.29 10.13
N LYS A 187 -14.78 -2.75 8.95
CA LYS A 187 -15.12 -1.90 7.81
C LYS A 187 -16.58 -1.45 7.93
N LEU A 188 -16.84 -0.15 7.73
CA LEU A 188 -18.22 0.34 7.63
C LEU A 188 -18.88 -0.13 6.33
N GLU A 189 -20.19 -0.41 6.39
CA GLU A 189 -20.97 -0.92 5.26
C GLU A 189 -21.09 0.12 4.13
N LYS A 190 -21.19 1.40 4.47
CA LYS A 190 -21.27 2.50 3.50
C LYS A 190 -19.88 3.09 3.26
N PRO A 191 -19.54 3.40 1.99
CA PRO A 191 -18.30 4.09 1.69
C PRO A 191 -18.34 5.52 2.25
N PHE A 192 -17.18 6.00 2.67
CA PHE A 192 -16.94 7.39 3.06
C PHE A 192 -17.21 8.35 1.89
N LEU A 193 -16.68 7.99 0.72
CA LEU A 193 -16.78 8.74 -0.53
C LEU A 193 -17.05 7.76 -1.67
N ASN A 194 -17.98 8.11 -2.55
CA ASN A 194 -18.23 7.37 -3.78
C ASN A 194 -18.33 8.34 -4.97
N ILE A 195 -17.28 8.36 -5.78
CA ILE A 195 -17.21 9.16 -7.00
C ILE A 195 -16.92 8.29 -8.23
N THR A 196 -17.30 7.01 -8.16
CA THR A 196 -17.09 6.00 -9.23
C THR A 196 -17.68 6.42 -10.59
N LYS A 197 -18.69 7.30 -10.60
CA LYS A 197 -19.29 7.85 -11.82
C LYS A 197 -18.44 8.93 -12.49
N ALA A 198 -17.60 9.62 -11.73
CA ALA A 198 -16.76 10.71 -12.22
C ALA A 198 -15.35 10.21 -12.57
N VAL A 199 -14.85 9.23 -11.81
CA VAL A 199 -13.49 8.71 -11.98
C VAL A 199 -13.37 7.92 -13.28
N LEU A 200 -12.38 8.30 -14.09
CA LEU A 200 -11.98 7.58 -15.27
C LEU A 200 -11.05 6.43 -14.87
N THR A 201 -11.46 5.19 -15.12
CA THR A 201 -10.65 3.99 -14.92
C THR A 201 -10.76 3.06 -16.12
N SER A 202 -9.74 2.23 -16.31
CA SER A 202 -9.68 1.21 -17.35
C SER A 202 -9.30 -0.13 -16.74
N PRO A 203 -9.75 -1.27 -17.30
CA PRO A 203 -9.25 -2.59 -16.92
C PRO A 203 -7.88 -2.93 -17.56
N TRP A 204 -7.32 -2.04 -18.38
CA TRP A 204 -6.04 -2.27 -19.05
C TRP A 204 -4.87 -2.24 -18.06
N GLU A 205 -3.99 -3.22 -18.15
CA GLU A 205 -2.81 -3.34 -17.28
C GLU A 205 -1.79 -2.25 -17.62
N GLY A 206 -1.30 -1.53 -16.60
CA GLY A 206 -0.43 -0.37 -16.79
C GLY A 206 -1.16 0.96 -17.05
N ASP A 207 -2.51 0.96 -17.03
CA ASP A 207 -3.29 2.19 -16.94
C ASP A 207 -3.23 2.75 -15.51
N GLU A 208 -2.64 3.92 -15.36
CA GLU A 208 -2.47 4.56 -14.05
C GLU A 208 -3.66 5.47 -13.70
N ARG A 209 -4.63 5.67 -14.60
CA ARG A 209 -5.78 6.53 -14.34
C ARG A 209 -6.66 5.97 -13.24
N GLY A 210 -7.31 6.87 -12.51
CA GLY A 210 -8.29 6.52 -11.50
C GLY A 210 -8.31 7.48 -10.33
N PHE A 211 -8.72 7.00 -9.16
CA PHE A 211 -8.60 7.72 -7.90
C PHE A 211 -7.20 7.52 -7.32
N LEU A 212 -6.36 8.55 -7.27
CA LEU A 212 -4.92 8.39 -7.01
C LEU A 212 -4.48 8.92 -5.64
N GLY A 213 -5.17 9.94 -5.14
CA GLY A 213 -4.81 10.63 -3.90
C GLY A 213 -5.99 11.00 -3.04
N LEU A 214 -5.79 10.89 -1.72
CA LEU A 214 -6.67 11.38 -0.67
C LEU A 214 -5.81 11.99 0.42
N THR A 215 -6.13 13.22 0.83
CA THR A 215 -5.55 13.83 2.02
C THR A 215 -6.61 14.62 2.79
N PHE A 216 -6.45 14.68 4.11
CA PHE A 216 -7.32 15.45 4.98
C PHE A 216 -6.66 16.78 5.31
N HIS A 217 -7.47 17.84 5.42
CA HIS A 217 -6.97 19.12 5.90
C HIS A 217 -6.35 18.96 7.31
N PRO A 218 -5.27 19.67 7.67
CA PRO A 218 -4.69 19.58 9.01
C PRO A 218 -5.71 19.87 10.13
N ASP A 219 -6.60 20.85 9.88
CA ASP A 219 -7.75 21.19 10.73
C ASP A 219 -9.05 20.41 10.42
N PHE A 220 -8.97 19.22 9.82
CA PHE A 220 -10.14 18.41 9.42
C PHE A 220 -11.15 18.21 10.55
N LYS A 221 -10.67 18.05 11.79
CA LYS A 221 -11.52 17.92 12.98
C LYS A 221 -12.50 19.10 13.16
N TYR A 222 -12.13 20.28 12.68
CA TYR A 222 -12.91 21.51 12.84
C TYR A 222 -13.62 21.92 11.55
N ASN A 223 -12.98 21.75 10.39
CA ASN A 223 -13.49 22.25 9.12
C ASN A 223 -14.11 21.16 8.21
N GLY A 224 -13.88 19.88 8.53
CA GLY A 224 -14.41 18.74 7.80
C GLY A 224 -13.89 18.59 6.37
N LYS A 225 -12.82 19.30 5.98
CA LYS A 225 -12.33 19.36 4.60
C LYS A 225 -11.34 18.24 4.25
N LEU A 226 -11.55 17.64 3.09
CA LEU A 226 -10.61 16.70 2.49
C LEU A 226 -10.39 17.05 1.02
N TYR A 227 -9.29 16.55 0.46
CA TYR A 227 -8.91 16.78 -0.92
C TYR A 227 -8.60 15.46 -1.60
N VAL A 228 -9.06 15.31 -2.83
CA VAL A 228 -8.85 14.11 -3.64
C VAL A 228 -8.26 14.45 -5.00
N TYR A 229 -7.46 13.54 -5.53
CA TYR A 229 -6.82 13.61 -6.84
C TYR A 229 -7.28 12.43 -7.67
N TYR A 230 -7.85 12.70 -8.84
CA TYR A 230 -8.38 11.64 -9.69
C TYR A 230 -8.45 12.03 -11.16
N SER A 231 -8.33 11.06 -12.06
CA SER A 231 -8.52 11.25 -13.49
C SER A 231 -10.00 11.31 -13.84
N VAL A 232 -10.36 12.18 -14.77
CA VAL A 232 -11.73 12.40 -15.26
C VAL A 232 -11.73 12.59 -16.78
N GLU A 233 -12.88 12.30 -17.40
CA GLU A 233 -13.16 12.68 -18.78
C GLU A 233 -14.04 13.95 -18.78
N VAL A 234 -13.60 15.01 -19.47
CA VAL A 234 -14.35 16.26 -19.62
C VAL A 234 -14.56 16.53 -21.11
N GLY A 235 -15.68 16.06 -21.63
CA GLY A 235 -15.96 16.13 -23.06
C GLY A 235 -15.16 15.07 -23.81
N ILE A 236 -14.15 15.47 -24.56
CA ILE A 236 -13.20 14.57 -25.26
C ILE A 236 -11.81 14.58 -24.63
N ASP A 237 -11.60 15.45 -23.64
CA ASP A 237 -10.30 15.66 -23.01
C ASP A 237 -10.23 14.88 -21.70
N GLU A 238 -9.10 14.23 -21.45
CA GLU A 238 -8.78 13.60 -20.18
C GLU A 238 -8.05 14.60 -19.28
N ARG A 239 -8.41 14.63 -18.00
CA ARG A 239 -7.83 15.56 -17.03
C ARG A 239 -7.55 14.90 -15.71
N ILE A 240 -6.52 15.38 -15.04
CA ILE A 240 -6.38 15.30 -13.59
C ILE A 240 -7.33 16.32 -12.99
N ARG A 241 -8.08 15.92 -11.97
CA ARG A 241 -8.92 16.79 -11.16
C ARG A 241 -8.55 16.69 -9.69
N ILE A 242 -8.26 17.85 -9.09
CA ILE A 242 -8.11 18.00 -7.65
C ILE A 242 -9.40 18.63 -7.13
N SER A 243 -10.08 17.94 -6.23
CA SER A 243 -11.34 18.43 -5.64
C SER A 243 -11.29 18.46 -4.13
N GLU A 244 -11.89 19.50 -3.56
CA GLU A 244 -12.19 19.59 -2.14
C GLU A 244 -13.59 19.03 -1.88
N PHE A 245 -13.71 18.22 -0.83
CA PHE A 245 -14.97 17.74 -0.29
C PHE A 245 -15.11 18.10 1.19
N ARG A 246 -16.36 18.07 1.68
CA ARG A 246 -16.68 18.19 3.10
C ARG A 246 -17.46 16.98 3.61
N ILE A 247 -17.21 16.59 4.85
CA ILE A 247 -18.06 15.60 5.52
C ILE A 247 -19.48 16.10 5.73
N SER A 248 -20.42 15.17 5.81
CA SER A 248 -21.80 15.45 6.18
C SER A 248 -21.90 16.08 7.57
N SER A 249 -22.79 17.05 7.72
CA SER A 249 -23.12 17.64 9.02
C SER A 249 -23.81 16.68 10.00
N THR A 250 -24.34 15.56 9.49
CA THR A 250 -25.08 14.56 10.28
C THR A 250 -24.37 13.23 10.45
N ASP A 251 -23.32 12.95 9.67
CA ASP A 251 -22.54 11.71 9.74
C ASP A 251 -21.07 11.96 9.38
N MET A 252 -20.18 11.82 10.35
CA MET A 252 -18.74 12.01 10.16
C MET A 252 -18.05 10.90 9.34
N ASN A 253 -18.78 9.83 9.00
CA ASN A 253 -18.31 8.72 8.18
C ASN A 253 -18.78 8.83 6.73
N VAL A 254 -19.39 9.95 6.32
CA VAL A 254 -19.89 10.14 4.96
C VAL A 254 -19.56 11.55 4.46
N VAL A 255 -19.12 11.66 3.21
CA VAL A 255 -18.96 12.93 2.50
C VAL A 255 -20.31 13.46 2.03
N ASP A 256 -20.51 14.77 2.14
CA ASP A 256 -21.71 15.42 1.64
C ASP A 256 -21.68 15.52 0.10
N HIS A 257 -22.52 14.72 -0.55
CA HIS A 257 -22.70 14.70 -2.01
C HIS A 257 -23.84 15.60 -2.49
N SER A 258 -24.48 16.40 -1.63
CA SER A 258 -25.71 17.17 -1.94
C SER A 258 -25.57 18.23 -3.04
N SER A 259 -24.42 18.33 -3.71
CA SER A 259 -24.14 19.28 -4.78
C SER A 259 -23.64 18.71 -6.11
N GLU A 260 -23.58 17.38 -6.31
CA GLU A 260 -23.27 16.82 -7.65
C GLU A 260 -24.32 17.20 -8.72
N SER A 261 -25.50 17.71 -8.30
CA SER A 261 -26.62 18.09 -9.17
C SER A 261 -26.78 19.60 -9.41
N VAL A 262 -25.90 20.47 -8.88
CA VAL A 262 -26.07 21.93 -8.99
C VAL A 262 -24.87 22.57 -9.70
N GLN A 263 -25.01 22.75 -11.01
CA GLN A 263 -24.10 23.43 -11.96
C GLN A 263 -23.88 24.94 -11.67
N HIS A 264 -24.16 25.45 -10.46
CA HIS A 264 -24.10 26.89 -10.19
C HIS A 264 -23.39 27.24 -8.87
N PHE A 265 -22.44 28.17 -9.02
CA PHE A 265 -21.73 28.96 -8.01
C PHE A 265 -22.60 29.36 -6.81
N ILE A 266 -22.67 28.50 -5.80
CA ILE A 266 -23.13 28.88 -4.46
C ILE A 266 -21.97 28.55 -3.50
N SER A 267 -21.60 29.51 -2.65
CA SER A 267 -20.50 29.37 -1.68
C SER A 267 -20.77 28.34 -0.56
N SER A 268 -21.79 27.49 -0.71
CA SER A 268 -22.19 26.41 0.20
C SER A 268 -22.15 25.04 -0.48
N CYS A 269 -21.46 24.92 -1.62
CA CYS A 269 -21.28 23.67 -2.35
C CYS A 269 -20.28 22.76 -1.59
N PRO A 270 -20.68 21.58 -1.07
CA PRO A 270 -19.77 20.67 -0.35
C PRO A 270 -18.72 19.99 -1.24
N PHE A 271 -18.82 20.14 -2.57
CA PHE A 271 -17.84 19.72 -3.57
C PHE A 271 -17.28 20.93 -4.33
N ARG A 272 -15.96 21.05 -4.45
CA ARG A 272 -15.33 22.13 -5.22
C ARG A 272 -14.14 21.63 -6.03
N ILE A 273 -14.14 21.88 -7.33
CA ILE A 273 -12.99 21.61 -8.19
C ILE A 273 -11.94 22.69 -7.91
N ILE A 274 -10.82 22.32 -7.29
CA ILE A 274 -9.75 23.25 -6.92
C ILE A 274 -8.84 23.52 -8.13
N LEU A 275 -8.46 22.47 -8.85
CA LEU A 275 -7.56 22.54 -9.98
C LEU A 275 -7.86 21.42 -10.97
N GLU A 276 -7.77 21.73 -12.26
CA GLU A 276 -7.77 20.74 -13.34
C GLU A 276 -6.54 20.92 -14.21
N ILE A 277 -5.99 19.79 -14.67
CA ILE A 277 -4.79 19.75 -15.50
C ILE A 277 -5.07 18.77 -16.63
N ASP A 278 -4.91 19.19 -17.89
CA ASP A 278 -5.06 18.30 -19.03
C ASP A 278 -4.01 17.19 -18.96
N GLU A 279 -4.44 15.95 -19.16
CA GLU A 279 -3.64 14.74 -19.00
C GLU A 279 -3.57 14.01 -20.35
N PRO A 280 -2.43 14.10 -21.06
CA PRO A 280 -2.37 13.66 -22.47
C PRO A 280 -2.21 12.14 -22.66
N ALA A 281 -1.95 11.38 -21.59
CA ALA A 281 -1.86 9.92 -21.66
C ALA A 281 -2.33 9.24 -20.36
N SER A 282 -2.60 7.95 -20.47
CA SER A 282 -3.14 7.11 -19.39
C SER A 282 -2.10 6.67 -18.34
N ASN A 283 -0.89 7.22 -18.39
CA ASN A 283 0.19 6.86 -17.49
C ASN A 283 1.03 8.08 -17.10
N HIS A 284 1.85 7.92 -16.07
CA HIS A 284 2.54 8.98 -15.35
C HIS A 284 1.58 10.05 -14.82
N ASN A 285 0.56 9.58 -14.10
CA ASN A 285 -0.50 10.46 -13.61
C ASN A 285 -0.16 11.09 -12.26
N GLY A 286 0.98 10.72 -11.63
CA GLY A 286 1.35 11.17 -10.29
C GLY A 286 0.22 10.89 -9.30
N GLY A 287 -0.14 11.87 -8.48
CA GLY A 287 -1.44 11.84 -7.80
C GLY A 287 -1.41 11.76 -6.29
N GLN A 288 -0.24 11.91 -5.67
CA GLN A 288 -0.22 12.21 -4.24
C GLN A 288 -0.62 13.67 -3.97
N LEU A 289 -1.42 13.82 -2.92
CA LEU A 289 -1.68 15.05 -2.20
C LEU A 289 -1.14 14.92 -0.78
N LEU A 290 -0.50 15.95 -0.25
CA LEU A 290 -0.17 16.01 1.17
C LEU A 290 -0.11 17.46 1.66
N PHE A 291 -0.38 17.64 2.95
CA PHE A 291 -0.06 18.88 3.65
C PHE A 291 1.31 18.76 4.30
N ALA A 292 2.17 19.75 4.08
CA ALA A 292 3.46 19.83 4.75
C ALA A 292 3.36 20.68 6.04
N ASP A 293 4.45 20.75 6.79
CA ASP A 293 4.52 21.49 8.06
C ASP A 293 4.27 23.01 7.92
N ASP A 294 4.37 23.54 6.70
CA ASP A 294 4.07 24.93 6.38
C ASP A 294 2.58 25.20 6.16
N GLY A 295 1.73 24.17 6.23
CA GLY A 295 0.27 24.28 6.12
C GLY A 295 -0.26 24.32 4.68
N TYR A 296 0.60 24.29 3.67
CA TYR A 296 0.16 24.33 2.27
C TYR A 296 -0.12 22.94 1.71
N LEU A 297 -0.99 22.90 0.70
CA LEU A 297 -1.28 21.69 -0.05
C LEU A 297 -0.24 21.51 -1.16
N TYR A 298 0.50 20.40 -1.08
CA TYR A 298 1.42 19.95 -2.12
C TYR A 298 0.72 18.94 -3.03
N ILE A 299 0.91 19.11 -4.34
CA ILE A 299 0.32 18.28 -5.39
C ILE A 299 1.45 17.77 -6.28
N PHE A 300 1.56 16.44 -6.40
CA PHE A 300 2.61 15.78 -7.18
C PHE A 300 2.01 15.29 -8.49
N THR A 301 2.44 15.88 -9.60
CA THR A 301 1.94 15.54 -10.94
C THR A 301 3.04 14.88 -11.75
N GLY A 302 2.72 13.78 -12.42
CA GLY A 302 3.62 13.20 -13.42
C GLY A 302 3.64 14.01 -14.71
N ASP A 303 4.56 13.68 -15.61
CA ASP A 303 4.83 14.39 -16.86
C ASP A 303 3.72 14.28 -17.92
N GLY A 304 2.68 13.49 -17.65
CA GLY A 304 1.56 13.23 -18.56
C GLY A 304 1.81 12.04 -19.50
N GLY A 305 2.85 11.25 -19.27
CA GLY A 305 2.98 9.92 -19.84
C GLY A 305 3.84 9.81 -21.08
N MET A 306 3.72 8.65 -21.72
CA MET A 306 4.54 8.22 -22.87
C MET A 306 6.04 8.14 -22.59
N ALA A 307 6.75 7.38 -23.43
CA ALA A 307 8.19 7.24 -23.28
C ALA A 307 8.92 8.56 -23.56
N GLY A 308 9.65 9.05 -22.56
CA GLY A 308 10.54 10.21 -22.71
C GLY A 308 9.85 11.55 -22.82
N ASP A 309 8.66 11.76 -22.24
CA ASP A 309 7.96 13.06 -22.17
C ASP A 309 8.01 13.83 -23.52
N PRO A 310 7.31 13.35 -24.56
CA PRO A 310 7.41 13.89 -25.91
C PRO A 310 6.69 15.25 -26.09
N PHE A 311 6.17 15.83 -25.02
CA PHE A 311 5.26 16.97 -25.09
C PHE A 311 6.01 18.30 -25.23
N GLY A 312 5.83 18.94 -26.39
CA GLY A 312 6.50 20.20 -26.71
C GLY A 312 8.00 20.06 -26.96
N LYS A 313 8.74 21.16 -26.88
CA LYS A 313 10.16 21.21 -27.27
C LYS A 313 11.09 20.51 -26.27
N PHE A 314 10.75 20.54 -24.99
CA PHE A 314 11.62 20.11 -23.89
C PHE A 314 10.93 19.13 -22.93
N GLY A 315 9.71 18.69 -23.25
CA GLY A 315 8.87 17.94 -22.34
C GLY A 315 8.05 18.82 -21.40
N ASN A 316 6.93 18.30 -20.93
CA ASN A 316 6.12 18.89 -19.87
C ASN A 316 6.94 19.12 -18.60
N ALA A 317 7.80 18.16 -18.21
CA ALA A 317 8.55 18.21 -16.97
C ALA A 317 9.48 19.44 -16.88
N GLN A 318 10.13 19.81 -17.99
CA GLN A 318 10.98 21.01 -18.08
C GLN A 318 10.20 22.30 -18.40
N ASN A 319 8.96 22.19 -18.89
CA ASN A 319 8.13 23.35 -19.20
C ASN A 319 7.44 23.90 -17.95
N LYS A 320 7.92 25.02 -17.41
CA LYS A 320 7.31 25.70 -16.25
C LYS A 320 5.96 26.36 -16.54
N SER A 321 5.57 26.50 -17.82
CA SER A 321 4.23 26.95 -18.22
C SER A 321 3.19 25.83 -18.13
N ALA A 322 3.63 24.57 -17.96
CA ALA A 322 2.78 23.41 -17.72
C ALA A 322 2.71 23.09 -16.22
N LEU A 323 1.67 22.37 -15.83
CA LEU A 323 1.47 21.86 -14.47
C LEU A 323 1.80 20.36 -14.33
N LEU A 324 2.24 19.71 -15.41
CA LEU A 324 2.66 18.30 -15.45
C LEU A 324 4.17 18.17 -15.25
N GLY A 325 4.60 17.10 -14.59
CA GLY A 325 5.99 16.84 -14.20
C GLY A 325 6.47 17.89 -13.21
N LYS A 326 5.64 18.15 -12.18
CA LYS A 326 5.84 19.22 -11.19
C LYS A 326 5.56 18.74 -9.77
N VAL A 327 6.17 19.46 -8.83
CA VAL A 327 5.61 19.63 -7.49
C VAL A 327 4.92 20.98 -7.46
N LEU A 328 3.61 20.99 -7.22
CA LEU A 328 2.83 22.22 -7.05
C LEU A 328 2.60 22.48 -5.56
N ARG A 329 2.46 23.75 -5.19
CA ARG A 329 2.19 24.18 -3.81
C ARG A 329 1.18 25.33 -3.82
N ILE A 330 0.02 25.10 -3.20
CA ILE A 330 -1.09 26.05 -3.14
C ILE A 330 -1.63 26.21 -1.72
N ASP A 331 -2.29 27.34 -1.48
CA ASP A 331 -2.96 27.65 -0.22
C ASP A 331 -4.48 27.49 -0.38
N VAL A 332 -5.07 26.57 0.37
CA VAL A 332 -6.50 26.24 0.32
C VAL A 332 -7.29 26.79 1.52
N ASP A 333 -6.63 27.57 2.38
CA ASP A 333 -7.28 28.23 3.51
C ASP A 333 -8.06 29.48 3.08
N ASP A 334 -9.06 29.83 3.90
CA ASP A 334 -9.97 30.98 3.69
C ASP A 334 -10.68 31.00 2.31
N ASN A 335 -10.76 29.87 1.63
CA ASN A 335 -11.30 29.78 0.28
C ASN A 335 -12.85 29.79 0.22
N GLU A 336 -13.57 30.06 1.31
CA GLU A 336 -15.05 30.04 1.36
C GLU A 336 -15.71 31.21 0.61
N ARG A 337 -15.07 32.38 0.63
CA ARG A 337 -15.64 33.64 0.09
C ARG A 337 -14.70 34.34 -0.91
N GLY A 338 -13.75 33.60 -1.46
CA GLY A 338 -12.68 34.11 -2.31
C GLY A 338 -12.30 33.15 -3.44
N PRO A 339 -11.08 33.25 -3.99
CA PRO A 339 -10.59 32.26 -4.94
C PRO A 339 -10.54 30.88 -4.27
N LEU A 340 -10.68 29.82 -5.07
CA LEU A 340 -10.69 28.43 -4.60
C LEU A 340 -9.37 28.02 -3.92
N TYR A 341 -8.28 28.68 -4.30
CA TYR A 341 -6.97 28.62 -3.66
C TYR A 341 -6.23 29.94 -3.89
N ARG A 342 -5.18 30.18 -3.10
CA ARG A 342 -4.21 31.27 -3.27
C ARG A 342 -2.85 30.68 -3.62
N ILE A 343 -1.97 31.51 -4.17
CA ILE A 343 -0.57 31.14 -4.36
C ILE A 343 0.23 31.59 -3.13
N PRO A 344 1.00 30.70 -2.48
CA PRO A 344 1.93 31.11 -1.43
C PRO A 344 2.85 32.23 -1.92
N PRO A 345 3.01 33.33 -1.16
CA PRO A 345 3.75 34.51 -1.60
C PRO A 345 5.24 34.24 -1.77
N ASP A 346 5.72 33.12 -1.26
CA ASP A 346 7.10 32.69 -1.39
C ASP A 346 7.28 31.59 -2.44
N ASN A 347 6.29 31.26 -3.29
CA ASN A 347 6.54 30.32 -4.39
C ASN A 347 7.65 30.85 -5.34
N PRO A 348 8.54 29.97 -5.85
CA PRO A 348 9.82 30.37 -6.44
C PRO A 348 9.71 31.07 -7.80
N PHE A 349 8.62 30.85 -8.55
CA PHE A 349 8.50 31.29 -9.94
C PHE A 349 7.47 32.41 -10.16
N LEU A 350 7.03 33.10 -9.09
CA LEU A 350 6.01 34.17 -9.15
C LEU A 350 6.32 35.31 -10.13
N HIS A 351 7.61 35.58 -10.36
CA HIS A 351 8.08 36.68 -11.20
C HIS A 351 8.73 36.18 -12.50
N GLU A 352 8.74 34.88 -12.76
CA GLU A 352 9.28 34.32 -14.00
C GLU A 352 8.21 34.39 -15.10
N PRO A 353 8.47 35.08 -16.23
CA PRO A 353 7.49 35.20 -17.30
C PRO A 353 7.03 33.83 -17.82
N ASN A 354 5.72 33.65 -17.94
CA ASN A 354 5.05 32.43 -18.42
C ASN A 354 5.16 31.22 -17.49
N ALA A 355 5.86 31.29 -16.35
CA ALA A 355 5.83 30.21 -15.38
C ALA A 355 4.47 30.18 -14.68
N ARG A 356 3.99 28.97 -14.37
CA ARG A 356 2.79 28.78 -13.57
C ARG A 356 3.13 29.07 -12.10
N PRO A 357 2.41 30.00 -11.44
CA PRO A 357 2.74 30.41 -10.07
C PRO A 357 2.51 29.29 -9.04
N GLU A 358 1.75 28.25 -9.38
CA GLU A 358 1.56 27.05 -8.58
C GLU A 358 2.84 26.20 -8.46
N VAL A 359 3.78 26.31 -9.40
CA VAL A 359 4.97 25.45 -9.47
C VAL A 359 5.92 25.77 -8.31
N PHE A 360 6.18 24.77 -7.49
CA PHE A 360 7.17 24.82 -6.41
C PHE A 360 8.50 24.18 -6.83
N ALA A 361 8.45 23.06 -7.55
CA ALA A 361 9.62 22.41 -8.13
C ALA A 361 9.22 21.70 -9.44
N TYR A 362 10.19 21.34 -10.28
CA TYR A 362 9.92 20.82 -11.62
C TYR A 362 10.96 19.80 -12.08
N GLY A 363 10.72 19.20 -13.24
CA GLY A 363 11.64 18.24 -13.84
C GLY A 363 11.54 16.86 -13.22
N VAL A 364 10.34 16.48 -12.79
CA VAL A 364 10.03 15.14 -12.24
C VAL A 364 9.29 14.32 -13.30
N ARG A 365 9.40 13.00 -13.27
CA ARG A 365 8.76 12.11 -14.25
C ARG A 365 7.39 11.63 -13.79
N ASN A 366 7.35 10.88 -12.70
CA ASN A 366 6.16 10.34 -12.07
C ASN A 366 6.40 10.20 -10.55
N MET A 367 6.52 11.32 -9.85
CA MET A 367 6.56 11.33 -8.38
C MET A 367 5.25 10.79 -7.82
N TRP A 368 5.29 9.53 -7.36
CA TRP A 368 4.10 8.78 -7.00
C TRP A 368 3.80 8.81 -5.51
N ARG A 369 4.80 8.46 -4.67
CA ARG A 369 4.64 8.45 -3.21
C ARG A 369 5.69 9.29 -2.49
N CYS A 370 5.20 10.14 -1.59
CA CYS A 370 5.94 11.12 -0.82
C CYS A 370 5.61 11.03 0.67
N SER A 371 6.53 11.48 1.52
CA SER A 371 6.37 11.54 2.97
C SER A 371 7.06 12.77 3.55
N VAL A 372 6.45 13.36 4.58
CA VAL A 372 7.03 14.47 5.33
C VAL A 372 7.83 13.90 6.49
N ASP A 373 9.12 14.23 6.52
CA ASP A 373 10.02 13.89 7.60
C ASP A 373 9.60 14.60 8.89
N ARG A 374 9.34 13.83 9.94
CA ARG A 374 9.00 14.36 11.27
C ARG A 374 10.23 14.91 12.00
N GLY A 375 11.41 14.69 11.42
CA GLY A 375 12.71 15.01 11.97
C GLY A 375 13.12 14.05 13.06
N ASP A 376 14.37 14.19 13.50
CA ASP A 376 14.88 13.49 14.68
C ASP A 376 13.92 13.72 15.88
N PRO A 377 13.51 12.68 16.62
CA PRO A 377 12.55 12.81 17.70
C PRO A 377 12.95 13.81 18.79
N ASN A 378 14.25 13.99 19.03
CA ASN A 378 14.80 14.85 20.09
C ASN A 378 15.21 16.22 19.56
N THR A 379 16.02 16.26 18.50
CA THR A 379 16.61 17.51 17.98
C THR A 379 15.70 18.21 16.97
N LYS A 380 14.73 17.50 16.39
CA LYS A 380 13.89 17.92 15.26
C LYS A 380 14.68 18.21 13.98
N GLU A 381 15.95 17.79 13.92
CA GLU A 381 16.76 17.93 12.71
C GLU A 381 16.10 17.20 11.54
N GLY A 382 16.03 17.87 10.40
CA GLY A 382 15.40 17.32 9.19
C GLY A 382 13.88 17.43 9.14
N LYS A 383 13.21 17.91 10.19
CA LYS A 383 11.76 18.09 10.21
C LYS A 383 11.29 18.96 9.04
N GLY A 384 10.23 18.54 8.37
CA GLY A 384 9.58 19.25 7.26
C GLY A 384 10.19 18.95 5.89
N ARG A 385 11.27 18.16 5.80
CA ARG A 385 11.76 17.65 4.50
C ARG A 385 10.71 16.74 3.89
N ILE A 386 10.45 16.89 2.59
CA ILE A 386 9.55 16.00 1.86
C ILE A 386 10.41 15.06 1.04
N PHE A 387 10.32 13.76 1.30
CA PHE A 387 10.96 12.72 0.51
C PHE A 387 9.94 12.16 -0.48
N CYS A 388 10.31 11.98 -1.75
CA CYS A 388 9.44 11.46 -2.80
C CYS A 388 10.15 10.41 -3.63
N GLY A 389 9.47 9.29 -3.91
CA GLY A 389 9.89 8.35 -4.95
C GLY A 389 9.44 8.84 -6.33
N ASP A 390 10.36 8.98 -7.27
CA ASP A 390 10.09 9.30 -8.68
C ASP A 390 10.39 8.09 -9.58
N VAL A 391 9.39 7.64 -10.33
CA VAL A 391 9.49 6.44 -11.18
C VAL A 391 10.21 6.81 -12.47
N GLY A 392 11.38 6.20 -12.68
CA GLY A 392 12.21 6.36 -13.86
C GLY A 392 11.64 5.79 -15.14
N GLN A 393 12.34 6.06 -16.24
CA GLN A 393 11.97 5.56 -17.57
C GLN A 393 12.43 4.14 -17.85
N ASN A 394 13.68 3.80 -17.49
CA ASN A 394 14.31 2.50 -17.78
C ASN A 394 15.53 2.16 -16.89
N LYS A 395 16.23 3.16 -16.31
CA LYS A 395 17.56 2.98 -15.70
C LYS A 395 17.61 3.23 -14.20
N TYR A 396 16.94 4.29 -13.73
CA TYR A 396 17.00 4.72 -12.34
C TYR A 396 15.63 5.17 -11.90
N GLU A 397 15.15 4.60 -10.80
CA GLU A 397 14.16 5.24 -9.96
C GLU A 397 14.89 6.13 -8.94
N GLU A 398 14.27 7.24 -8.56
CA GLU A 398 14.87 8.24 -7.69
C GLU A 398 14.12 8.32 -6.36
N VAL A 399 14.85 8.65 -5.30
CA VAL A 399 14.27 9.18 -4.06
C VAL A 399 14.82 10.58 -3.88
N ASP A 400 13.95 11.57 -4.00
CA ASP A 400 14.31 12.98 -3.98
C ASP A 400 13.83 13.66 -2.69
N ILE A 401 14.64 14.63 -2.25
CA ILE A 401 14.21 15.59 -1.24
C ILE A 401 13.66 16.81 -1.98
N VAL A 402 12.38 17.10 -1.78
CA VAL A 402 11.70 18.21 -2.45
C VAL A 402 12.19 19.55 -1.91
N GLU A 403 12.85 20.31 -2.76
CA GLU A 403 13.35 21.65 -2.46
C GLU A 403 12.72 22.72 -3.36
N LYS A 404 12.57 23.92 -2.78
CA LYS A 404 12.01 25.09 -3.44
C LYS A 404 12.79 25.48 -4.69
N GLY A 405 12.11 25.51 -5.82
CA GLY A 405 12.63 25.96 -7.12
C GLY A 405 13.55 24.94 -7.80
N ARG A 406 13.73 23.75 -7.23
CA ARG A 406 14.66 22.74 -7.74
C ARG A 406 14.16 22.12 -9.05
N ASN A 407 15.11 21.83 -9.94
CA ASN A 407 14.93 21.01 -11.12
C ASN A 407 15.48 19.60 -10.85
N TYR A 408 14.64 18.57 -10.94
CA TYR A 408 15.08 17.17 -10.78
C TYR A 408 15.63 16.58 -12.10
N GLY A 409 15.52 17.32 -13.19
CA GLY A 409 16.27 17.07 -14.42
C GLY A 409 15.56 16.22 -15.46
N TRP A 410 14.45 15.55 -15.15
CA TRP A 410 13.64 14.86 -16.15
C TRP A 410 13.02 15.85 -17.15
N ARG A 411 13.07 15.65 -18.48
CA ARG A 411 13.54 14.49 -19.25
C ARG A 411 14.98 14.54 -19.75
N ALA A 412 15.79 15.48 -19.28
CA ALA A 412 17.21 15.53 -19.64
C ALA A 412 17.99 14.39 -18.94
N LYS A 413 17.68 14.15 -17.67
CA LYS A 413 18.29 13.13 -16.82
C LYS A 413 17.24 12.19 -16.23
N GLU A 414 17.70 11.01 -15.89
CA GLU A 414 17.02 9.99 -15.11
C GLU A 414 18.05 9.48 -14.10
N GLY A 415 17.91 9.85 -12.83
CA GLY A 415 18.96 9.66 -11.85
C GLY A 415 20.23 10.41 -12.24
N PHE A 416 21.35 9.71 -12.05
CA PHE A 416 22.66 10.19 -12.46
C PHE A 416 22.95 10.00 -13.97
N SER A 417 22.01 9.45 -14.74
CA SER A 417 22.19 9.16 -16.17
C SER A 417 21.53 10.21 -17.05
N CYS A 418 22.26 10.66 -18.08
CA CYS A 418 21.64 11.40 -19.17
C CYS A 418 20.68 10.49 -19.95
N TYR A 419 19.42 10.91 -20.04
CA TYR A 419 18.39 10.29 -20.87
C TYR A 419 18.42 10.95 -22.26
N ASP A 420 18.07 12.23 -22.35
CA ASP A 420 18.18 13.01 -23.57
C ASP A 420 19.56 13.69 -23.66
N LYS A 421 20.49 13.08 -24.41
CA LYS A 421 21.86 13.58 -24.54
C LYS A 421 21.95 15.04 -25.03
N LYS A 422 20.97 15.52 -25.81
CA LYS A 422 20.98 16.91 -26.30
C LYS A 422 20.58 17.88 -25.19
N LEU A 423 19.55 17.55 -24.43
CA LEU A 423 19.11 18.38 -23.29
C LEU A 423 20.13 18.33 -22.15
N CYS A 424 20.67 17.15 -21.87
CA CYS A 424 21.62 16.92 -20.79
C CYS A 424 22.95 17.68 -20.97
N ALA A 425 23.34 17.97 -22.22
CA ALA A 425 24.52 18.78 -22.53
C ALA A 425 24.28 20.29 -22.33
N ASN A 426 23.03 20.74 -22.18
CA ASN A 426 22.70 22.13 -21.90
C ASN A 426 22.71 22.36 -20.39
N SER A 427 23.76 22.99 -19.88
CA SER A 427 23.93 23.31 -18.45
C SER A 427 22.93 24.34 -17.91
N SER A 428 22.05 24.87 -18.77
CA SER A 428 21.03 25.86 -18.41
C SER A 428 19.70 25.23 -17.98
N LEU A 429 19.60 23.89 -18.06
CA LEU A 429 18.49 23.11 -17.54
C LEU A 429 18.82 22.62 -16.13
#